data_AF-A0A8E2ENX9-F1
#
_entry.id   AF-A0A8E2ENX9-F1
#
_cell.length_a   1.000
_cell.length_b   1.000
_cell.length_c   1.000
_cell.angle_alpha   90.00
_cell.angle_beta   90.00
_cell.angle_gamma   90.00
#
_symmetry.space_group_name_H-M   'P 1'
#
loop_
_entity.id
_entity.type
_entity.pdbx_description
1 polymer ?
#
loop_
_entity_poly.entity_id
_entity_poly.type
_entity_poly.pdbx_seq_one_letter_code
_entity_poly.pdbx_strand_id
1 'polypeptide(L)'
;MTQLQECNIAHFACHGVLDPVYPSRSGLILQTARTSTQEPRQDILSVREVSQAHLSRAEIAYLSACSTAQNQAIRLSDEVLHIVSGFQVAGFRHVVGCLWPSDDKVCVE
;
A
#
# COMPACT_ATOMS: atom_id res chain seq x y z
N MET A 1 8.18 6.02 -7.51
CA MET A 1 7.32 7.19 -7.74
C MET A 1 7.10 7.51 -9.21
N THR A 2 8.15 7.58 -10.06
CA THR A 2 7.99 7.88 -11.50
C THR A 2 7.01 6.98 -12.24
N GLN A 3 6.98 5.67 -11.96
CA GLN A 3 5.99 4.76 -12.54
C GLN A 3 4.55 5.10 -12.14
N LEU A 4 4.36 5.59 -10.92
CA LEU A 4 3.03 5.93 -10.38
C LEU A 4 2.47 7.22 -10.99
N GLN A 5 3.36 8.14 -11.41
CA GLN A 5 2.98 9.40 -12.07
C GLN A 5 2.44 9.19 -13.49
N GLU A 6 2.92 8.14 -14.17
CA GLU A 6 2.55 7.86 -15.56
C GLU A 6 1.45 6.80 -15.70
N CYS A 7 1.05 6.13 -14.61
CA CYS A 7 0.03 5.08 -14.66
C CYS A 7 -1.37 5.58 -14.29
N ASN A 8 -2.37 5.05 -14.99
CA ASN A 8 -3.78 5.27 -14.67
C ASN A 8 -4.28 4.27 -13.62
N ILE A 9 -3.71 3.06 -13.62
CA ILE A 9 -4.07 1.97 -12.74
C ILE A 9 -2.81 1.47 -12.04
N ALA A 10 -2.86 1.36 -10.71
CA ALA A 10 -1.80 0.80 -9.89
C ALA A 10 -2.32 -0.39 -9.10
N HIS A 11 -1.59 -1.50 -9.14
CA HIS A 11 -1.88 -2.70 -8.36
C HIS A 11 -0.72 -2.98 -7.40
N PHE A 12 -1.05 -3.17 -6.13
CA PHE A 12 -0.08 -3.49 -5.08
C PHE A 12 -0.46 -4.83 -4.47
N ALA A 13 0.35 -5.86 -4.76
CA ALA A 13 0.29 -7.17 -4.12
C ALA A 13 1.51 -7.31 -3.20
N CYS A 14 1.35 -6.92 -1.95
CA CYS A 14 2.45 -6.84 -0.99
C CYS A 14 1.94 -6.82 0.46
N HIS A 15 2.84 -6.68 1.44
CA HIS A 15 2.43 -6.56 2.84
C HIS A 15 2.18 -5.10 3.23
N GLY A 16 1.15 -4.89 4.04
CA GLY A 16 0.98 -3.66 4.80
C GLY A 16 1.82 -3.67 6.08
N VAL A 17 2.40 -2.52 6.43
CA VAL A 17 3.07 -2.29 7.71
C VAL A 17 2.41 -1.13 8.45
N LEU A 18 2.38 -1.24 9.76
CA LEU A 18 1.66 -0.33 10.66
C LEU A 18 2.62 0.31 11.66
N ASP A 19 2.49 1.61 11.84
CA ASP A 19 3.12 2.36 12.93
C ASP A 19 2.01 2.94 13.82
N PRO A 20 1.74 2.34 14.99
CA PRO A 20 0.66 2.76 15.88
C PRO A 20 0.95 4.10 16.58
N VAL A 21 2.20 4.56 16.57
CA VAL A 21 2.60 5.85 17.17
C VAL A 21 2.48 6.96 16.13
N TYR A 22 2.87 6.68 14.89
CA TYR A 22 2.84 7.62 13.78
C TYR A 22 2.11 7.02 12.56
N PRO A 23 0.77 7.12 12.48
CA PRO A 23 -0.01 6.49 11.42
C PRO A 23 0.42 6.88 9.99
N SER A 24 1.00 8.06 9.81
CA SER A 24 1.53 8.53 8.52
C SER A 24 2.77 7.78 8.03
N ARG A 25 3.45 7.02 8.90
CA ARG A 25 4.58 6.12 8.58
C ARG A 25 4.14 4.69 8.26
N SER A 26 2.89 4.34 8.55
CA SER A 26 2.29 3.11 8.03
C SER A 26 2.31 3.14 6.50
N GLY A 27 2.26 1.98 5.85
CA GLY A 27 2.40 1.93 4.41
C GLY A 27 2.48 0.52 3.84
N LEU A 28 2.95 0.46 2.60
CA LEU A 28 3.13 -0.77 1.84
C LEU A 28 4.61 -1.13 1.76
N ILE A 29 4.97 -2.37 2.11
CA ILE A 29 6.32 -2.88 1.92
C ILE A 29 6.50 -3.21 0.45
N LEU A 30 7.42 -2.51 -0.22
CA LEU A 30 7.75 -2.73 -1.61
C LEU A 30 9.13 -3.36 -1.72
N GLN A 31 9.24 -4.39 -2.54
CA GLN A 31 10.54 -4.89 -2.96
C GLN A 31 11.06 -4.01 -4.09
N THR A 32 12.18 -3.33 -3.85
CA THR A 32 12.90 -2.55 -4.85
C THR A 32 14.12 -3.36 -5.29
N ALA A 33 14.03 -3.95 -6.48
CA ALA A 33 15.17 -4.49 -7.21
C ALA A 33 15.17 -3.81 -8.58
N ARG A 34 16.17 -2.97 -8.86
CA ARG A 34 16.21 -2.19 -10.11
C ARG A 34 16.64 -3.04 -11.30
N THR A 35 17.33 -4.15 -11.06
CA THR A 35 17.77 -5.14 -12.03
C THR A 35 17.76 -6.53 -11.40
N SER A 36 17.70 -7.59 -12.22
CA SER A 36 17.80 -8.99 -11.77
C SER A 36 19.14 -9.36 -11.13
N THR A 37 20.10 -8.43 -11.13
CA THR A 37 21.48 -8.61 -10.65
C THR A 37 21.74 -7.92 -9.31
N GLN A 38 20.77 -7.17 -8.78
CA GLN A 38 20.89 -6.51 -7.47
C GLN A 38 20.16 -7.30 -6.40
N GLU A 39 20.75 -7.36 -5.21
CA GLU A 39 20.09 -7.91 -4.03
C GLU A 39 18.76 -7.15 -3.77
N PRO A 40 17.66 -7.88 -3.55
CA PRO A 40 16.37 -7.27 -3.30
C PRO A 40 16.43 -6.44 -2.02
N ARG A 41 15.97 -5.19 -2.10
CA ARG A 41 15.85 -4.31 -0.93
C ARG A 41 14.38 -4.05 -0.63
N GLN A 42 14.01 -4.15 0.63
CA GLN A 42 12.70 -3.72 1.08
C GLN A 42 12.71 -2.20 1.33
N ASP A 43 11.66 -1.55 0.88
CA ASP A 43 11.37 -0.15 1.17
C ASP A 43 9.89 -0.01 1.57
N ILE A 44 9.53 1.07 2.25
CA ILE A 44 8.15 1.31 2.68
C ILE A 44 7.62 2.50 1.88
N LEU A 45 6.58 2.28 1.10
CA LEU A 45 5.76 3.36 0.56
C LEU A 45 4.77 3.80 1.63
N SER A 46 5.13 4.86 2.37
CA SER A 46 4.32 5.35 3.48
C SER A 46 3.08 6.12 3.02
N VAL A 47 2.08 6.21 3.90
CA VAL A 47 0.88 7.05 3.72
C VAL A 47 1.29 8.50 3.44
N ARG A 48 2.30 9.00 4.16
CA ARG A 48 2.83 10.34 3.93
C ARG A 48 3.35 10.52 2.51
N GLU A 49 4.20 9.62 2.05
CA GLU A 49 4.81 9.72 0.71
C GLU A 49 3.76 9.65 -0.39
N VAL A 50 2.81 8.70 -0.30
CA VAL A 50 1.76 8.58 -1.32
C VAL A 50 0.86 9.81 -1.34
N SER A 51 0.43 10.31 -0.17
CA SER A 51 -0.44 11.50 -0.08
C SER A 51 0.19 12.76 -0.68
N GLN A 52 1.52 12.83 -0.77
CA GLN A 52 2.27 13.96 -1.29
C GLN A 52 2.61 13.83 -2.79
N ALA A 53 2.28 12.69 -3.41
CA ALA A 53 2.74 12.35 -4.76
C ALA A 53 2.03 13.11 -5.90
N HIS A 54 0.86 13.73 -5.66
CA HIS A 54 0.09 14.53 -6.62
C HIS A 54 0.02 13.91 -8.03
N LEU A 55 -0.75 12.82 -8.17
CA LEU A 55 -0.83 11.97 -9.34
C LEU A 55 -2.00 12.39 -10.24
N SER A 56 -1.72 13.22 -11.24
CA SER A 56 -2.75 13.79 -12.14
C SER A 56 -3.43 12.76 -13.06
N ARG A 57 -2.80 11.61 -13.29
CA ARG A 57 -3.31 10.55 -14.17
C ARG A 57 -3.97 9.40 -13.44
N ALA A 58 -3.93 9.39 -12.11
CA ALA A 58 -4.40 8.31 -11.28
C ALA A 58 -5.92 8.10 -11.41
N GLU A 59 -6.34 6.85 -11.64
CA GLU A 59 -7.75 6.47 -11.71
C GLU A 59 -8.08 5.41 -10.65
N ILE A 60 -7.37 4.29 -10.68
CA ILE A 60 -7.66 3.14 -9.81
C ILE A 60 -6.39 2.67 -9.09
N ALA A 61 -6.45 2.57 -7.76
CA ALA A 61 -5.47 1.83 -6.97
C ALA A 61 -6.13 0.58 -6.38
N TYR A 62 -5.56 -0.59 -6.65
CA TYR A 62 -5.98 -1.85 -6.05
C TYR A 62 -4.92 -2.33 -5.07
N LEU A 63 -5.27 -2.39 -3.79
CA LEU A 63 -4.39 -2.75 -2.70
C LEU A 63 -4.69 -4.19 -2.26
N SER A 64 -4.09 -5.17 -2.96
CA SER A 64 -4.01 -6.58 -2.54
C SER A 64 -3.01 -6.74 -1.39
N ALA A 65 -3.15 -5.94 -0.33
CA ALA A 65 -2.24 -5.97 0.80
C ALA A 65 -2.90 -6.56 2.02
N CYS A 66 -2.32 -7.64 2.55
CA CYS A 66 -2.80 -8.30 3.76
C CYS A 66 -2.61 -7.38 4.96
N SER A 67 -3.69 -7.12 5.71
CA SER A 67 -3.59 -6.60 7.08
C SER A 67 -2.93 -7.67 7.94
N THR A 68 -1.69 -7.42 8.35
CA THR A 68 -0.79 -8.34 9.07
C THR A 68 -1.39 -8.79 10.41
N ALA A 69 -2.10 -9.91 10.40
CA ALA A 69 -2.73 -10.48 11.58
C ALA A 69 -1.74 -11.27 12.45
N GLN A 70 -1.34 -10.68 13.59
CA GLN A 70 -1.28 -11.44 14.85
C GLN A 70 -1.24 -10.52 16.09
N ASN A 71 -2.24 -9.63 16.33
CA ASN A 71 -2.77 -9.33 17.69
C ASN A 71 -3.83 -8.21 17.86
N GLN A 72 -4.20 -7.36 16.88
CA GLN A 72 -4.96 -6.11 17.19
C GLN A 72 -6.24 -5.87 16.37
N ALA A 73 -7.09 -6.89 16.22
CA ALA A 73 -8.25 -6.93 15.32
C ALA A 73 -9.39 -5.89 15.53
N ILE A 74 -9.23 -4.87 16.37
CA ILE A 74 -10.22 -3.77 16.52
C ILE A 74 -9.72 -2.46 15.89
N ARG A 75 -8.40 -2.24 15.73
CA ARG A 75 -7.84 -0.99 15.16
C ARG A 75 -7.53 -1.07 13.67
N LEU A 76 -7.46 -2.27 13.10
CA LEU A 76 -7.05 -2.51 11.72
C LEU A 76 -7.99 -1.85 10.68
N SER A 77 -9.29 -1.69 11.00
CA SER A 77 -10.23 -1.04 10.08
C SER A 77 -9.92 0.44 9.87
N ASP A 78 -9.59 1.18 10.93
CA ASP A 78 -9.21 2.60 10.85
C ASP A 78 -7.91 2.79 10.05
N GLU A 79 -7.05 1.79 10.04
CA GLU A 79 -5.73 1.82 9.43
C GLU A 79 -5.75 1.55 7.93
N VAL A 80 -6.54 0.57 7.49
CA VAL A 80 -6.82 0.37 6.05
C VAL A 80 -7.46 1.64 5.48
N LEU A 81 -8.36 2.29 6.23
CA LEU A 81 -8.93 3.58 5.84
C LEU A 81 -7.85 4.66 5.70
N HIS A 82 -6.85 4.72 6.57
CA HIS A 82 -5.75 5.69 6.43
C HIS A 82 -4.91 5.47 5.17
N ILE A 83 -4.54 4.23 4.83
CA ILE A 83 -3.78 3.96 3.61
C ILE A 83 -4.63 4.27 2.37
N VAL A 84 -5.86 3.78 2.32
CA VAL A 84 -6.81 4.05 1.24
C VAL A 84 -7.00 5.55 1.04
N SER A 85 -7.18 6.31 2.13
CA SER A 85 -7.31 7.77 2.09
C SER A 85 -6.05 8.45 1.56
N GLY A 86 -4.85 7.94 1.90
CA GLY A 86 -3.59 8.45 1.36
C GLY A 86 -3.53 8.35 -0.17
N PHE A 87 -3.98 7.24 -0.75
CA PHE A 87 -4.06 7.06 -2.21
C PHE A 87 -5.13 7.98 -2.85
N GLN A 88 -6.26 8.21 -2.17
CA GLN A 88 -7.26 9.16 -2.65
C GLN A 88 -6.72 10.59 -2.67
N VAL A 89 -6.06 11.03 -1.60
CA VAL A 89 -5.40 12.35 -1.52
C VAL A 89 -4.31 12.48 -2.58
N ALA A 90 -3.62 11.39 -2.90
CA ALA A 90 -2.63 11.35 -3.96
C ALA A 90 -3.23 11.60 -5.35
N GLY A 91 -4.54 11.37 -5.57
CA GLY A 91 -5.23 11.60 -6.83
C GLY A 91 -5.99 10.39 -7.40
N PHE A 92 -5.92 9.21 -6.77
CA PHE A 92 -6.69 8.05 -7.23
C PHE A 92 -8.18 8.26 -6.96
N ARG A 93 -8.97 8.27 -8.03
CA ARG A 93 -10.45 8.43 -7.97
C ARG A 93 -11.14 7.22 -7.32
N HIS A 94 -10.57 6.04 -7.51
CA HIS A 94 -11.07 4.80 -6.96
C HIS A 94 -9.92 4.07 -6.27
N VAL A 95 -10.16 3.63 -5.04
CA VAL A 95 -9.18 2.86 -4.28
C VAL A 95 -9.91 1.66 -3.67
N VAL A 96 -9.43 0.47 -3.97
CA VAL A 96 -9.95 -0.80 -3.45
C VAL A 96 -8.91 -1.37 -2.49
N GLY A 97 -9.32 -1.68 -1.27
CA GLY A 97 -8.45 -2.30 -0.26
C GLY A 97 -9.19 -3.37 0.53
N CYS A 98 -8.43 -4.28 1.13
CA CYS A 98 -8.96 -5.38 1.94
C CYS A 98 -9.02 -4.98 3.43
N LEU A 99 -10.20 -5.07 4.05
CA LEU A 99 -10.40 -4.77 5.48
C LEU A 99 -9.99 -5.92 6.41
N TRP A 100 -9.79 -7.11 5.86
CA TRP A 100 -9.42 -8.31 6.59
C TRP A 100 -8.07 -8.86 6.11
N PRO A 101 -7.38 -9.62 6.97
CA PRO A 101 -6.19 -10.36 6.58
C PRO A 101 -6.52 -11.33 5.46
N SER A 102 -5.64 -11.43 4.47
CA SER A 102 -5.64 -12.55 3.54
C SER A 102 -4.53 -13.51 3.96
N ASP A 103 -4.82 -14.81 3.99
CA ASP A 103 -3.79 -15.82 4.24
C ASP A 103 -3.00 -16.02 2.94
N ASP A 104 -1.69 -15.74 2.98
CA ASP A 104 -0.80 -15.90 1.83
C ASP A 104 -0.90 -17.32 1.25
N LYS A 105 -1.12 -18.35 2.07
CA LYS A 105 -1.25 -19.73 1.58
C LYS A 105 -2.50 -19.94 0.71
N VAL A 106 -3.53 -19.12 0.91
CA VAL A 106 -4.78 -19.17 0.12
C VAL A 106 -4.69 -18.24 -1.09
N CYS A 107 -3.82 -17.22 -1.05
CA CYS A 107 -3.71 -16.21 -2.12
C CYS A 107 -2.67 -16.55 -3.21
N VAL A 108 -1.94 -17.66 -3.06
CA VAL A 108 -0.88 -18.10 -3.98
C VAL A 108 -1.34 -19.24 -4.91
N GLU A 109 -2.64 -19.57 -4.94
CA GLU A 109 -3.22 -20.43 -6.00
C GLU A 109 -3.50 -19.65 -7.29
#